data_AF-A0A8J3QPQ2-F1
#
_entry.id   AF-A0A8J3QPQ2-F1
#
_cell.length_a   1.000
_cell.length_b   1.000
_cell.length_c   1.000
_cell.angle_alpha   90.00
_cell.angle_beta   90.00
_cell.angle_gamma   90.00
#
_symmetry.space_group_name_H-M   'P 1'
#
loop_
_entity.id
_entity.type
_entity.pdbx_description
1 polymer ?
#
loop_
_entity_poly.entity_id
_entity_poly.type
_entity_poly.pdbx_seq_one_letter_code
_entity_poly.pdbx_strand_id
1 'polypeptide(L)'
;MGTCEISDRPVASSAAAISLSAEFFAPPTITSPDKRAPPTTRIMSTPAIVGVSATRSFSPGPLDLPAHTPGGPGDPRLRFMAVHLTRIYTKTGDAGTTGLGDGSRVRKTDTRLAAYADTDECNAAIGVALAMGQLPGEVRGVLTVVQNDLFDVGADLSNPIVAEPKSPPLRITEDYVTRLEGWCDEFNAQLANLDSFILPGGTPGGALLHAARTVARRAERSAWALYEQDEERTNPLAITYLNRLSDLLFILSRVANPDGDVKWVPGGGR
;
A
#
# COMPACT_ATOMS: atom_id res chain seq x y z
N MET A 1 -11.99 33.82 -49.96
CA MET A 1 -10.81 32.99 -49.64
C MET A 1 -10.48 33.24 -48.18
N GLY A 2 -10.70 32.23 -47.33
CA GLY A 2 -10.58 32.30 -45.87
C GLY A 2 -9.12 32.41 -45.40
N THR A 3 -8.88 33.16 -44.32
CA THR A 3 -8.68 32.70 -42.90
C THR A 3 -7.29 32.12 -42.67
N CYS A 4 -6.35 32.85 -42.04
CA CYS A 4 -6.15 33.07 -40.60
C CYS A 4 -5.27 31.97 -39.92
N GLU A 5 -4.14 32.42 -39.36
CA GLU A 5 -3.29 31.88 -38.29
C GLU A 5 -2.70 30.45 -38.35
N ILE A 6 -1.37 30.37 -38.22
CA ILE A 6 -0.72 29.32 -37.42
C ILE A 6 0.28 29.98 -36.46
N SER A 7 -0.14 29.96 -35.19
CA SER A 7 0.61 30.30 -33.98
C SER A 7 1.71 29.28 -33.74
N ASP A 8 2.95 29.74 -33.61
CA ASP A 8 4.03 29.02 -32.92
C ASP A 8 3.62 28.79 -31.46
N ARG A 9 3.60 27.52 -31.02
CA ARG A 9 3.66 27.16 -29.60
C ARG A 9 4.67 26.04 -29.40
N PRO A 10 5.51 26.14 -28.34
CA PRO A 10 6.57 25.19 -28.08
C PRO A 10 6.01 23.83 -27.66
N VAL A 11 6.71 22.78 -28.11
CA VAL A 11 6.49 21.37 -27.75
C VAL A 11 6.56 21.22 -26.24
N ALA A 12 5.41 20.95 -25.61
CA ALA A 12 5.31 20.76 -24.17
C ALA A 12 5.88 19.39 -23.77
N SER A 13 6.86 19.46 -22.88
CA SER A 13 7.56 18.39 -22.18
C SER A 13 6.60 17.33 -21.61
N SER A 14 6.95 16.07 -21.88
CA SER A 14 6.36 14.85 -21.33
C SER A 14 6.43 14.84 -19.80
N ALA A 15 5.27 14.80 -19.14
CA ALA A 15 5.18 14.46 -17.71
C ALA A 15 3.93 13.60 -17.48
N ALA A 16 4.20 12.35 -17.08
CA ALA A 16 3.26 11.25 -16.91
C ALA A 16 2.39 11.40 -15.65
N ALA A 17 1.41 10.50 -15.55
CA ALA A 17 0.08 10.79 -15.08
C ALA A 17 -0.46 9.85 -14.01
N ILE A 18 -0.98 10.37 -12.89
CA ILE A 18 -1.61 9.56 -11.84
C ILE A 18 -2.95 8.99 -12.30
N SER A 19 -2.80 7.87 -12.98
CA SER A 19 -3.54 6.65 -12.69
C SER A 19 -2.79 5.85 -11.61
N LEU A 20 -3.38 4.80 -11.04
CA LEU A 20 -2.66 3.80 -10.21
C LEU A 20 -1.33 3.34 -10.82
N SER A 21 -1.14 3.47 -12.14
CA SER A 21 0.14 3.35 -12.85
C SER A 21 1.27 4.24 -12.28
N ALA A 22 0.97 5.45 -11.79
CA ALA A 22 1.96 6.40 -11.30
C ALA A 22 2.32 6.23 -9.83
N GLU A 23 1.55 5.44 -9.08
CA GLU A 23 1.99 4.90 -7.79
C GLU A 23 3.06 3.81 -7.99
N PHE A 24 3.16 3.23 -9.20
CA PHE A 24 4.12 2.17 -9.49
C PHE A 24 5.24 2.56 -10.47
N PHE A 25 5.06 3.50 -11.40
CA PHE A 25 6.10 3.84 -12.37
C PHE A 25 5.93 5.22 -13.04
N ALA A 26 6.95 6.08 -12.94
CA ALA A 26 7.14 7.27 -13.76
C ALA A 26 8.52 7.22 -14.45
N PRO A 27 8.65 7.59 -15.74
CA PRO A 27 9.95 7.56 -16.43
C PRO A 27 10.91 8.66 -15.95
N PRO A 28 12.23 8.42 -15.92
CA PRO A 28 13.20 9.41 -15.45
C PRO A 28 13.30 10.57 -16.44
N THR A 29 12.89 11.76 -16.00
CA THR A 29 13.18 13.00 -16.76
C THR A 29 14.45 13.62 -16.18
N ILE A 30 15.53 13.61 -16.96
CA ILE A 30 16.77 14.32 -16.65
C ILE A 30 16.44 15.82 -16.62
N THR A 31 16.58 16.45 -15.46
CA THR A 31 16.56 17.92 -15.34
C THR A 31 17.89 18.40 -14.78
N SER A 32 18.55 19.26 -15.56
CA SER A 32 19.80 19.94 -15.24
C SER A 32 19.57 21.02 -14.18
N PRO A 33 20.49 21.25 -13.23
CA PRO A 33 20.29 22.24 -12.19
C PRO A 33 20.85 23.59 -12.67
N ASP A 34 20.01 24.53 -13.08
CA ASP A 34 20.39 25.94 -12.95
C ASP A 34 19.23 26.94 -12.86
N LYS A 35 19.43 27.90 -11.95
CA LYS A 35 18.80 29.22 -11.77
C LYS A 35 17.37 29.29 -11.23
N ARG A 36 17.29 29.36 -9.89
CA ARG A 36 16.77 30.53 -9.14
C ARG A 36 16.86 30.28 -7.62
N ALA A 37 17.49 31.20 -6.90
CA ALA A 37 17.39 31.34 -5.44
C ALA A 37 16.58 32.64 -5.12
N PRO A 38 16.21 32.91 -3.86
CA PRO A 38 14.92 32.58 -3.22
C PRO A 38 14.17 33.86 -2.76
N PRO A 39 13.04 33.78 -2.03
CA PRO A 39 12.68 34.83 -1.10
C PRO A 39 12.93 34.39 0.35
N THR A 40 13.72 35.21 1.04
CA THR A 40 14.05 35.11 2.47
C THR A 40 12.92 35.72 3.30
N THR A 41 12.33 34.96 4.22
CA THR A 41 11.46 35.54 5.26
C THR A 41 12.23 35.66 6.57
N ARG A 42 12.43 36.91 6.98
CA ARG A 42 13.14 37.36 8.17
C ARG A 42 12.17 37.28 9.36
N ILE A 43 12.49 36.50 10.40
CA ILE A 43 11.81 36.60 11.69
C ILE A 43 12.79 37.23 12.68
N MET A 44 12.41 38.41 13.19
CA MET A 44 13.15 39.14 14.21
C MET A 44 12.94 38.50 15.59
N SER A 45 14.03 38.39 16.34
CA SER A 45 14.12 37.91 17.71
C SER A 45 14.21 39.07 18.71
N THR A 46 13.63 38.92 19.92
CA THR A 46 14.17 39.21 21.30
C THR A 46 13.05 39.49 22.32
N PRO A 47 13.29 39.43 23.66
CA PRO A 47 14.16 38.52 24.43
C PRO A 47 13.44 37.89 25.67
N ALA A 48 14.20 37.03 26.36
CA ALA A 48 13.85 36.15 27.49
C ALA A 48 13.54 36.82 28.85
N ILE A 49 13.03 36.04 29.82
CA ILE A 49 13.35 36.08 31.26
C ILE A 49 13.10 34.69 31.93
N VAL A 50 14.19 34.11 32.47
CA VAL A 50 14.46 33.39 33.74
C VAL A 50 13.26 32.82 34.53
N GLY A 51 13.25 31.63 35.15
CA GLY A 51 14.24 30.59 35.45
C GLY A 51 13.72 29.66 36.56
N VAL A 52 14.57 28.71 36.98
CA VAL A 52 14.60 27.89 38.22
C VAL A 52 14.66 26.37 38.01
N SER A 53 15.79 25.87 38.49
CA SER A 53 16.37 24.54 38.64
C SER A 53 15.55 23.52 39.46
N ALA A 54 15.65 22.22 39.09
CA ALA A 54 16.03 21.16 40.03
C ALA A 54 16.41 19.84 39.30
N THR A 55 17.73 19.58 39.32
CA THR A 55 18.47 18.30 39.30
C THR A 55 17.71 16.96 39.28
N ARG A 56 18.12 16.08 38.35
CA ARG A 56 18.63 14.72 38.64
C ARG A 56 19.53 14.24 37.50
N SER A 57 20.77 13.93 37.84
CA SER A 57 21.83 13.44 36.98
C SER A 57 21.61 11.96 36.62
N PHE A 58 21.59 11.64 35.33
CA PHE A 58 21.77 10.28 34.83
C PHE A 58 22.75 10.34 33.65
N SER A 59 23.87 9.64 33.80
CA SER A 59 24.94 9.56 32.80
C SER A 59 24.86 8.21 32.11
N PRO A 60 24.76 8.13 30.76
CA PRO A 60 25.13 6.93 30.04
C PRO A 60 26.54 7.09 29.44
N GLY A 61 27.40 6.11 29.68
CA GLY A 61 28.72 6.00 29.06
C GLY A 61 28.64 5.73 27.54
N PRO A 62 29.76 5.85 26.81
CA PRO A 62 29.76 5.78 25.35
C PRO A 62 29.56 4.34 24.89
N LEU A 63 28.48 4.11 24.12
CA LEU A 63 28.32 2.94 23.28
C LEU A 63 29.08 3.20 21.97
N ASP A 64 30.19 2.49 21.80
CA ASP A 64 30.94 2.42 20.55
C ASP A 64 30.06 1.76 19.47
N LEU A 65 29.53 2.57 18.56
CA LEU A 65 28.91 2.11 17.32
C LEU A 65 29.97 2.19 16.21
N PRO A 66 30.21 1.14 15.41
CA PRO A 66 31.11 1.24 14.28
C PRO A 66 30.57 2.28 13.29
N ALA A 67 31.43 3.24 12.92
CA ALA A 67 31.13 4.28 11.96
C ALA A 67 30.65 3.67 10.65
N HIS A 68 29.35 3.83 10.36
CA HIS A 68 28.83 3.58 9.03
C HIS A 68 29.31 4.74 8.15
N THR A 69 30.43 4.53 7.44
CA THR A 69 30.81 5.41 6.33
C THR A 69 29.63 5.43 5.34
N PRO A 70 29.08 6.59 4.98
CA PRO A 70 28.11 6.67 3.90
C PRO A 70 28.84 6.29 2.62
N GLY A 71 28.36 5.24 1.95
CA GLY A 71 28.86 4.84 0.65
C GLY A 71 28.82 6.01 -0.32
N GLY A 72 29.93 6.20 -1.06
CA GLY A 72 30.03 7.22 -2.09
C GLY A 72 28.99 7.03 -3.21
N PRO A 73 28.82 8.02 -4.10
CA PRO A 73 27.81 8.01 -5.15
C PRO A 73 28.19 6.95 -6.20
N GLY A 74 27.76 5.71 -6.01
CA GLY A 74 28.09 4.62 -6.93
C GLY A 74 27.93 3.19 -6.42
N ASP A 75 27.29 2.91 -5.28
CA ASP A 75 26.99 1.52 -4.90
C ASP A 75 25.90 0.93 -5.83
N PRO A 76 26.21 -0.12 -6.63
CA PRO A 76 25.27 -0.71 -7.57
C PRO A 76 24.23 -1.63 -6.92
N ARG A 77 24.25 -1.83 -5.59
CA ARG A 77 23.50 -2.92 -4.95
C ARG A 77 22.04 -2.66 -4.58
N LEU A 78 21.51 -1.44 -4.61
CA LEU A 78 20.07 -1.20 -4.55
C LEU A 78 19.69 0.09 -5.27
N ARG A 79 19.44 0.00 -6.58
CA ARG A 79 18.60 1.00 -7.25
C ARG A 79 17.14 0.69 -6.91
N PHE A 80 16.68 1.11 -5.75
CA PHE A 80 15.24 1.26 -5.52
C PHE A 80 14.72 2.22 -6.59
N MET A 81 13.81 1.75 -7.45
CA MET A 81 13.07 2.65 -8.32
C MET A 81 12.19 3.52 -7.44
N ALA A 82 12.64 4.75 -7.18
CA ALA A 82 11.86 5.71 -6.43
C ALA A 82 10.62 6.10 -7.25
N VAL A 83 9.44 5.85 -6.67
CA VAL A 83 8.17 6.35 -7.21
C VAL A 83 8.11 7.86 -6.96
N HIS A 84 8.00 8.65 -8.04
CA HIS A 84 8.01 10.11 -7.96
C HIS A 84 6.62 10.69 -8.16
N LEU A 85 5.90 10.90 -7.04
CA LEU A 85 4.60 11.57 -7.01
C LEU A 85 4.77 13.10 -7.02
N THR A 86 5.09 13.68 -8.18
CA THR A 86 5.32 15.15 -8.31
C THR A 86 4.09 15.92 -8.78
N ARG A 87 3.32 15.35 -9.72
CA ARG A 87 2.06 15.93 -10.20
C ARG A 87 0.99 14.84 -10.26
N ILE A 88 -0.04 14.99 -9.44
CA ILE A 88 -1.11 13.99 -9.28
C ILE A 88 -2.02 13.97 -10.53
N TYR A 89 -2.81 15.02 -10.63
CA TYR A 89 -3.29 15.69 -11.82
C TYR A 89 -2.66 15.68 -13.23
N THR A 90 -3.11 14.87 -14.18
CA THR A 90 -2.37 14.76 -15.48
C THR A 90 -3.16 14.45 -16.75
N LYS A 91 -4.46 14.14 -16.64
CA LYS A 91 -5.41 14.09 -17.77
C LYS A 91 -5.20 12.99 -18.82
N THR A 92 -4.16 12.16 -18.73
CA THR A 92 -3.94 11.06 -19.71
C THR A 92 -4.97 9.92 -19.58
N GLY A 93 -5.71 9.91 -18.47
CA GLY A 93 -6.79 8.97 -18.17
C GLY A 93 -8.18 9.44 -18.57
N ASP A 94 -8.34 10.65 -19.12
CA ASP A 94 -9.64 11.28 -19.39
C ASP A 94 -10.38 10.57 -20.54
N ALA A 95 -9.64 9.92 -21.44
CA ALA A 95 -10.20 9.09 -22.51
C ALA A 95 -10.62 7.68 -22.05
N GLY A 96 -10.65 7.40 -20.75
CA GLY A 96 -11.08 6.10 -20.20
C GLY A 96 -10.06 4.97 -20.29
N THR A 97 -8.79 5.29 -20.59
CA THR A 97 -7.68 4.33 -20.68
C THR A 97 -6.54 4.71 -19.75
N THR A 98 -5.76 3.74 -19.30
CA THR A 98 -4.64 3.98 -18.41
C THR A 98 -3.46 3.04 -18.62
N GLY A 99 -2.32 3.30 -17.95
CA GLY A 99 -1.11 2.48 -18.02
C GLY A 99 -1.11 1.32 -17.02
N LEU A 100 -0.47 0.21 -17.39
CA LEU A 100 -0.08 -0.88 -16.49
C LEU A 100 1.36 -0.69 -15.98
N GLY A 101 1.83 -1.59 -15.11
CA GLY A 101 3.19 -1.55 -14.56
C GLY A 101 4.30 -1.73 -15.61
N ASP A 102 4.00 -2.37 -16.74
CA ASP A 102 4.89 -2.50 -17.90
C ASP A 102 4.82 -1.30 -18.87
N GLY A 103 3.94 -0.33 -18.59
CA GLY A 103 3.68 0.84 -19.43
C GLY A 103 2.67 0.62 -20.57
N SER A 104 2.14 -0.59 -20.74
CA SER A 104 1.08 -0.87 -21.73
C SER A 104 -0.23 -0.15 -21.36
N ARG A 105 -1.07 0.14 -22.36
CA ARG A 105 -2.32 0.90 -22.17
C ARG A 105 -3.54 -0.04 -22.16
N VAL A 106 -4.33 0.02 -21.12
CA VAL A 106 -5.59 -0.73 -20.95
C VAL A 106 -6.78 0.20 -20.73
N ARG A 107 -8.01 -0.32 -20.84
CA ARG A 107 -9.21 0.44 -20.44
C ARG A 107 -9.30 0.53 -18.92
N LYS A 108 -9.97 1.55 -18.39
CA LYS A 108 -10.27 1.66 -16.95
C LYS A 108 -11.21 0.57 -16.41
N THR A 109 -11.80 -0.23 -17.30
CA THR A 109 -12.66 -1.38 -16.98
C THR A 109 -11.95 -2.72 -17.20
N ASP A 110 -10.64 -2.71 -17.44
CA ASP A 110 -9.84 -3.92 -17.63
C ASP A 110 -9.78 -4.73 -16.33
N THR A 111 -9.83 -6.05 -16.42
CA THR A 111 -9.83 -6.95 -15.25
C THR A 111 -8.55 -6.85 -14.45
N ARG A 112 -7.41 -6.59 -15.11
CA ARG A 112 -6.13 -6.40 -14.43
C ARG A 112 -6.15 -5.15 -13.56
N LEU A 113 -6.75 -4.09 -14.08
CA LEU A 113 -6.97 -2.87 -13.32
C LEU A 113 -7.93 -3.07 -12.16
N ALA A 114 -9.06 -3.74 -12.39
CA ALA A 114 -10.02 -4.03 -11.35
C ALA A 114 -9.38 -4.80 -10.18
N ALA A 115 -8.52 -5.79 -10.49
CA ALA A 115 -7.83 -6.58 -9.48
C ALA A 115 -6.94 -5.74 -8.56
N TYR A 116 -5.99 -4.96 -9.10
CA TYR A 116 -5.10 -4.16 -8.26
C TYR A 116 -5.81 -2.93 -7.64
N ALA A 117 -6.89 -2.43 -8.24
CA ALA A 117 -7.69 -1.36 -7.65
C ALA A 117 -8.50 -1.85 -6.44
N ASP A 118 -9.05 -3.06 -6.49
CA ASP A 118 -9.70 -3.66 -5.33
C ASP A 118 -8.70 -4.01 -4.22
N THR A 119 -7.45 -4.36 -4.59
CA THR A 119 -6.34 -4.50 -3.63
C THR A 119 -6.03 -3.17 -2.92
N ASP A 120 -6.02 -2.05 -3.65
CA ASP A 120 -5.86 -0.72 -3.05
C ASP A 120 -7.03 -0.37 -2.11
N GLU A 121 -8.27 -0.68 -2.49
CA GLU A 121 -9.42 -0.47 -1.60
C GLU A 121 -9.32 -1.32 -0.32
N CYS A 122 -8.79 -2.54 -0.42
CA CYS A 122 -8.47 -3.37 0.76
C CYS A 122 -7.42 -2.70 1.64
N ASN A 123 -6.38 -2.12 1.04
CA ASN A 123 -5.34 -1.41 1.75
C ASN A 123 -5.90 -0.19 2.50
N ALA A 124 -6.76 0.59 1.84
CA ALA A 124 -7.47 1.71 2.45
C ALA A 124 -8.39 1.28 3.60
N ALA A 125 -9.12 0.17 3.44
CA ALA A 125 -9.98 -0.38 4.50
C ALA A 125 -9.17 -0.78 5.75
N ILE A 126 -7.99 -1.39 5.58
CA ILE A 126 -7.06 -1.66 6.68
C ILE A 126 -6.56 -0.36 7.31
N GLY A 127 -6.26 0.65 6.50
CA GLY A 127 -5.88 1.98 6.99
C GLY A 127 -6.94 2.61 7.90
N VAL A 128 -8.22 2.48 7.57
CA VAL A 128 -9.33 2.93 8.43
C VAL A 128 -9.36 2.15 9.74
N ALA A 129 -9.18 0.83 9.71
CA ALA A 129 -9.10 0.00 10.91
C ALA A 129 -7.92 0.40 11.82
N LEU A 130 -6.75 0.69 11.25
CA LEU A 130 -5.58 1.16 11.98
C LEU A 130 -5.79 2.54 12.62
N ALA A 131 -6.46 3.44 11.92
CA ALA A 131 -6.71 4.79 12.39
C ALA A 131 -7.77 4.82 13.50
N MET A 132 -8.90 4.14 13.30
CA MET A 132 -10.10 4.29 14.13
C MET A 132 -10.37 3.10 15.07
N GLY A 133 -9.73 1.96 14.83
CA GLY A 133 -10.10 0.69 15.47
C GLY A 133 -9.55 0.46 16.89
N GLN A 134 -8.69 1.34 17.41
CA GLN A 134 -8.05 1.19 18.73
C GLN A 134 -7.43 -0.21 18.95
N LEU A 135 -6.83 -0.74 17.89
CA LEU A 135 -6.32 -2.11 17.83
C LEU A 135 -5.13 -2.34 18.79
N PRO A 136 -4.97 -3.57 19.32
CA PRO A 136 -3.78 -3.96 20.09
C PRO A 136 -2.48 -3.72 19.31
N GLY A 137 -1.38 -3.42 20.02
CA GLY A 137 -0.11 -3.05 19.40
C GLY A 137 0.45 -4.11 18.43
N GLU A 138 0.33 -5.39 18.80
CA GLU A 138 0.71 -6.53 17.95
C GLU A 138 -0.08 -6.59 16.64
N VAL A 139 -1.41 -6.39 16.71
CA VAL A 139 -2.30 -6.35 15.55
C VAL A 139 -1.94 -5.17 14.64
N ARG A 140 -1.65 -4.00 15.22
CA ARG A 140 -1.20 -2.82 14.45
C ARG A 140 0.12 -3.10 13.72
N GLY A 141 1.06 -3.78 14.37
CA GLY A 141 2.35 -4.16 13.80
C GLY A 141 2.17 -5.03 12.55
N VAL A 142 1.37 -6.09 12.66
CA VAL A 142 1.07 -7.00 11.56
C VAL A 142 0.37 -6.27 10.40
N LEU A 143 -0.68 -5.50 10.70
CA LEU A 143 -1.43 -4.80 9.65
C LEU A 143 -0.59 -3.75 8.93
N THR A 144 0.39 -3.13 9.58
CA THR A 144 1.32 -2.19 8.93
C THR A 144 2.19 -2.93 7.90
N VAL A 145 2.64 -4.15 8.20
CA VAL A 145 3.37 -4.98 7.22
C VAL A 145 2.44 -5.39 6.09
N VAL A 146 1.22 -5.82 6.39
CA VAL A 146 0.20 -6.17 5.38
C VAL A 146 -0.10 -5.01 4.43
N GLN A 147 -0.16 -3.75 4.91
CA GLN A 147 -0.35 -2.60 4.01
C GLN A 147 0.79 -2.41 3.01
N ASN A 148 2.03 -2.78 3.38
CA ASN A 148 3.16 -2.78 2.46
C ASN A 148 3.05 -3.96 1.48
N ASP A 149 2.76 -5.16 1.98
CA ASP A 149 2.54 -6.33 1.13
C ASP A 149 1.42 -6.09 0.10
N LEU A 150 0.35 -5.36 0.44
CA LEU A 150 -0.73 -5.03 -0.49
C LEU A 150 -0.29 -4.10 -1.63
N PHE A 151 0.71 -3.23 -1.40
CA PHE A 151 1.35 -2.51 -2.51
C PHE A 151 2.15 -3.47 -3.39
N ASP A 152 2.86 -4.44 -2.81
CA ASP A 152 3.60 -5.44 -3.57
C ASP A 152 2.67 -6.34 -4.39
N VAL A 153 1.51 -6.72 -3.82
CA VAL A 153 0.43 -7.45 -4.51
C VAL A 153 -0.10 -6.62 -5.67
N GLY A 154 -0.35 -5.33 -5.45
CA GLY A 154 -0.78 -4.41 -6.50
C GLY A 154 0.26 -4.27 -7.62
N ALA A 155 1.54 -4.15 -7.26
CA ALA A 155 2.65 -4.10 -8.20
C ALA A 155 2.71 -5.35 -9.09
N ASP A 156 2.61 -6.53 -8.48
CA ASP A 156 2.61 -7.81 -9.17
C ASP A 156 1.42 -7.92 -10.14
N LEU A 157 0.21 -7.71 -9.65
CA LEU A 157 -1.02 -7.79 -10.46
C LEU A 157 -1.01 -6.78 -11.62
N SER A 158 -0.45 -5.58 -11.40
CA SER A 158 -0.37 -4.53 -12.43
C SER A 158 0.64 -4.84 -13.55
N ASN A 159 1.58 -5.76 -13.35
CA ASN A 159 2.70 -6.00 -14.25
C ASN A 159 2.58 -7.39 -14.90
N PRO A 160 2.15 -7.51 -16.16
CA PRO A 160 2.02 -8.82 -16.83
C PRO A 160 3.31 -9.65 -16.77
N ILE A 161 3.20 -10.97 -16.55
CA ILE A 161 4.36 -11.86 -16.60
C ILE A 161 4.81 -12.02 -18.06
N VAL A 162 6.12 -11.92 -18.28
CA VAL A 162 6.77 -12.13 -19.58
C VAL A 162 8.02 -12.99 -19.38
N ALA A 163 8.37 -13.79 -20.38
CA ALA A 163 9.50 -14.73 -20.29
C ALA A 163 10.86 -14.03 -20.06
N GLU A 164 11.05 -12.87 -20.68
CA GLU A 164 12.31 -12.12 -20.63
C GLU A 164 12.05 -10.66 -20.22
N PRO A 165 11.88 -10.37 -18.92
CA PRO A 165 11.67 -9.01 -18.45
C PRO A 165 12.97 -8.21 -18.52
N LYS A 166 12.87 -6.91 -18.83
CA LYS A 166 14.04 -5.99 -18.90
C LYS A 166 14.76 -5.83 -17.55
N SER A 167 14.05 -6.03 -16.45
CA SER A 167 14.55 -6.01 -15.08
C SER A 167 13.71 -6.97 -14.22
N PRO A 168 14.28 -7.56 -13.15
CA PRO A 168 13.51 -8.42 -12.25
C PRO A 168 12.29 -7.67 -11.70
N PRO A 169 11.05 -8.10 -12.01
CA PRO A 169 9.87 -7.47 -11.46
C PRO A 169 9.68 -7.86 -9.99
N LEU A 170 9.09 -6.96 -9.20
CA LEU A 170 8.59 -7.30 -7.87
C LEU A 170 7.42 -8.28 -8.03
N ARG A 171 7.48 -9.40 -7.30
CA ARG A 171 6.48 -10.48 -7.34
C ARG A 171 6.22 -10.99 -5.93
N ILE A 172 4.97 -11.37 -5.69
CA ILE A 172 4.59 -12.12 -4.50
C ILE A 172 5.21 -13.51 -4.59
N THR A 173 5.90 -13.90 -3.53
CA THR A 173 6.52 -15.20 -3.36
C THR A 173 5.80 -16.02 -2.30
N GLU A 174 6.14 -17.31 -2.20
CA GLU A 174 5.60 -18.20 -1.17
C GLU A 174 5.84 -17.67 0.25
N ASP A 175 6.96 -16.99 0.49
CA ASP A 175 7.32 -16.43 1.80
C ASP A 175 6.26 -15.46 2.35
N TYR A 176 5.57 -14.71 1.47
CA TYR A 176 4.47 -13.83 1.88
C TYR A 176 3.28 -14.64 2.40
N VAL A 177 2.94 -15.72 1.70
CA VAL A 177 1.83 -16.61 2.05
C VAL A 177 2.14 -17.35 3.34
N THR A 178 3.32 -17.96 3.44
CA THR A 178 3.78 -18.66 4.65
C THR A 178 3.81 -17.72 5.86
N ARG A 179 4.19 -16.45 5.68
CA ARG A 179 4.16 -15.46 6.76
C ARG A 179 2.74 -15.16 7.24
N LEU A 180 1.77 -15.02 6.33
CA LEU A 180 0.36 -14.86 6.72
C LEU A 180 -0.15 -16.08 7.49
N GLU A 181 0.17 -17.29 7.03
CA GLU A 181 -0.22 -18.54 7.70
C GLU A 181 0.39 -18.63 9.10
N GLY A 182 1.66 -18.25 9.27
CA GLY A 182 2.29 -18.17 10.59
C GLY A 182 1.57 -17.22 11.56
N TRP A 183 1.13 -16.05 11.08
CA TRP A 183 0.31 -15.14 11.90
C TRP A 183 -1.08 -15.69 12.17
N CYS A 184 -1.71 -16.36 11.19
CA CYS A 184 -2.98 -17.04 11.43
C CYS A 184 -2.85 -18.03 12.59
N ASP A 185 -1.83 -18.87 12.58
CA ASP A 185 -1.59 -19.85 13.64
C ASP A 185 -1.31 -19.18 15.00
N GLU A 186 -0.46 -18.16 15.03
CA GLU A 186 -0.08 -17.42 16.24
C GLU A 186 -1.29 -16.78 16.93
N PHE A 187 -2.09 -15.99 16.18
CA PHE A 187 -3.23 -15.28 16.76
C PHE A 187 -4.40 -16.21 17.05
N ASN A 188 -4.61 -17.24 16.22
CA ASN A 188 -5.71 -18.17 16.43
C ASN A 188 -5.49 -19.07 17.65
N ALA A 189 -4.23 -19.36 18.02
CA ALA A 189 -3.90 -20.13 19.22
C ALA A 189 -4.38 -19.47 20.54
N GLN A 190 -4.63 -18.16 20.52
CA GLN A 190 -5.12 -17.39 21.68
C GLN A 190 -6.64 -17.42 21.82
N LEU A 191 -7.36 -17.88 20.78
CA LEU A 191 -8.81 -17.77 20.68
C LEU A 191 -9.49 -19.08 21.06
N ALA A 192 -10.65 -18.96 21.70
CA ALA A 192 -11.53 -20.11 21.88
C ALA A 192 -12.07 -20.62 20.53
N ASN A 193 -12.31 -21.93 20.44
CA ASN A 193 -12.92 -22.53 19.26
C ASN A 193 -14.31 -21.95 18.97
N LEU A 194 -14.62 -21.76 17.68
CA LEU A 194 -15.96 -21.37 17.21
C LEU A 194 -16.78 -22.61 16.87
N ASP A 195 -18.04 -22.60 17.31
CA ASP A 195 -19.06 -23.62 17.03
C ASP A 195 -20.23 -23.08 16.18
N SER A 196 -20.19 -21.78 15.82
CA SER A 196 -21.14 -21.10 14.95
C SER A 196 -20.45 -19.94 14.22
N PHE A 197 -21.13 -19.37 13.23
CA PHE A 197 -20.72 -18.10 12.65
C PHE A 197 -20.84 -16.97 13.67
N ILE A 198 -20.04 -15.93 13.50
CA ILE A 198 -20.10 -14.72 14.33
C ILE A 198 -20.76 -13.59 13.55
N LEU A 199 -21.53 -12.77 14.25
CA LEU A 199 -22.09 -11.53 13.70
C LEU A 199 -20.96 -10.50 13.61
N PRO A 200 -20.66 -9.97 12.42
CA PRO A 200 -19.59 -8.99 12.26
C PRO A 200 -19.86 -7.73 13.07
N GLY A 201 -19.03 -7.47 14.09
CA GLY A 201 -19.23 -6.35 15.01
C GLY A 201 -18.32 -6.45 16.23
N GLY A 202 -18.82 -5.99 17.37
CA GLY A 202 -18.07 -5.92 18.63
C GLY A 202 -17.44 -4.54 18.81
N THR A 203 -16.14 -4.50 19.03
CA THR A 203 -15.39 -3.24 19.16
C THR A 203 -15.31 -2.50 17.81
N PRO A 204 -14.99 -1.19 17.79
CA PRO A 204 -14.71 -0.49 16.54
C PRO A 204 -13.64 -1.21 15.69
N GLY A 205 -12.60 -1.74 16.34
CA GLY A 205 -11.54 -2.51 15.69
C GLY A 205 -12.05 -3.81 15.06
N GLY A 206 -12.78 -4.63 15.82
CA GLY A 206 -13.35 -5.89 15.33
C GLY A 206 -14.30 -5.67 14.13
N ALA A 207 -15.18 -4.67 14.22
CA ALA A 207 -16.10 -4.32 13.15
C ALA A 207 -15.36 -3.84 11.88
N LEU A 208 -14.37 -2.97 12.01
CA LEU A 208 -13.59 -2.46 10.88
C LEU A 208 -12.71 -3.55 10.23
N LEU A 209 -12.16 -4.47 11.02
CA LEU A 209 -11.42 -5.62 10.48
C LEU A 209 -12.33 -6.59 9.74
N HIS A 210 -13.56 -6.78 10.20
CA HIS A 210 -14.56 -7.52 9.42
C HIS A 210 -14.93 -6.82 8.10
N ALA A 211 -14.99 -5.50 8.07
CA ALA A 211 -15.19 -4.75 6.83
C ALA A 211 -13.98 -4.91 5.88
N ALA A 212 -12.75 -4.75 6.39
CA ALA A 212 -11.55 -5.00 5.60
C ALA A 212 -11.50 -6.44 5.06
N ARG A 213 -11.91 -7.43 5.85
CA ARG A 213 -12.02 -8.83 5.44
C ARG A 213 -12.93 -9.03 4.24
N THR A 214 -14.11 -8.39 4.21
CA THR A 214 -15.02 -8.54 3.07
C THR A 214 -14.48 -7.86 1.81
N VAL A 215 -13.74 -6.76 1.97
CA VAL A 215 -13.03 -6.08 0.89
C VAL A 215 -11.87 -6.94 0.36
N ALA A 216 -11.07 -7.57 1.22
CA ALA A 216 -10.04 -8.53 0.81
C ALA A 216 -10.62 -9.66 -0.05
N ARG A 217 -11.77 -10.22 0.36
CA ARG A 217 -12.50 -11.24 -0.42
C ARG A 217 -13.04 -10.71 -1.74
N ARG A 218 -13.32 -9.41 -1.86
CA ARG A 218 -13.70 -8.79 -3.14
C ARG A 218 -12.49 -8.67 -4.06
N ALA A 219 -11.36 -8.19 -3.54
CA ALA A 219 -10.11 -8.15 -4.27
C ALA A 219 -9.68 -9.54 -4.77
N GLU A 220 -9.83 -10.57 -3.94
CA GLU A 220 -9.58 -11.96 -4.31
C GLU A 220 -10.42 -12.40 -5.52
N ARG A 221 -11.74 -12.12 -5.51
CA ARG A 221 -12.61 -12.46 -6.66
C ARG A 221 -12.22 -11.72 -7.93
N SER A 222 -11.84 -10.44 -7.81
CA SER A 222 -11.38 -9.65 -8.96
C SER A 222 -10.05 -10.17 -9.51
N ALA A 223 -9.16 -10.64 -8.63
CA ALA A 223 -7.90 -11.27 -9.04
C ALA A 223 -8.10 -12.64 -9.69
N TRP A 224 -9.07 -13.44 -9.23
CA TRP A 224 -9.48 -14.67 -9.94
C TRP A 224 -10.10 -14.36 -11.30
N ALA A 225 -10.96 -13.34 -11.41
CA ALA A 225 -11.53 -12.93 -12.69
C ALA A 225 -10.46 -12.46 -13.70
N LEU A 226 -9.39 -11.81 -13.22
CA LEU A 226 -8.20 -11.53 -14.01
C LEU A 226 -7.51 -12.84 -14.44
N TYR A 227 -7.25 -13.75 -13.50
CA TYR A 227 -6.58 -15.02 -13.78
C TYR A 227 -7.31 -15.86 -14.83
N GLU A 228 -8.64 -15.93 -14.75
CA GLU A 228 -9.49 -16.61 -15.75
C GLU A 228 -9.34 -16.01 -17.16
N GLN A 229 -9.02 -14.72 -17.28
CA GLN A 229 -8.84 -14.05 -18.57
C GLN A 229 -7.40 -14.05 -19.07
N ASP A 230 -6.41 -14.11 -18.19
CA ASP A 230 -5.00 -13.90 -18.51
C ASP A 230 -4.08 -14.74 -17.62
N GLU A 231 -4.37 -16.03 -17.52
CA GLU A 231 -3.70 -17.03 -16.67
C GLU A 231 -2.17 -17.01 -16.87
N GLU A 232 -1.70 -17.12 -18.11
CA GLU A 232 -0.26 -17.21 -18.42
C GLU A 232 0.55 -15.97 -17.98
N ARG A 233 -0.12 -14.84 -17.77
CA ARG A 233 0.52 -13.57 -17.43
C ARG A 233 0.18 -13.06 -16.02
N THR A 234 -0.43 -13.90 -15.19
CA THR A 234 -0.88 -13.53 -13.85
C THR A 234 -0.28 -14.47 -12.80
N ASN A 235 0.31 -13.90 -11.75
CA ASN A 235 0.90 -14.70 -10.67
C ASN A 235 -0.22 -15.24 -9.74
N PRO A 236 -0.44 -16.57 -9.65
CA PRO A 236 -1.47 -17.12 -8.77
C PRO A 236 -1.15 -16.89 -7.28
N LEU A 237 0.13 -16.70 -6.90
CA LEU A 237 0.51 -16.46 -5.51
C LEU A 237 -0.05 -15.14 -4.95
N ALA A 238 -0.21 -14.11 -5.80
CA ALA A 238 -0.88 -12.87 -5.40
C ALA A 238 -2.34 -13.11 -4.99
N ILE A 239 -3.00 -14.07 -5.64
CA ILE A 239 -4.39 -14.44 -5.35
C ILE A 239 -4.45 -15.29 -4.08
N THR A 240 -3.53 -16.26 -3.94
CA THR A 240 -3.37 -17.06 -2.71
C THR A 240 -3.13 -16.16 -1.49
N TYR A 241 -2.32 -15.11 -1.64
CA TYR A 241 -2.09 -14.11 -0.58
C TYR A 241 -3.39 -13.43 -0.15
N LEU A 242 -4.21 -12.94 -1.10
CA LEU A 242 -5.50 -12.29 -0.79
C LEU A 242 -6.48 -13.23 -0.07
N ASN A 243 -6.51 -14.50 -0.47
CA ASN A 243 -7.31 -15.52 0.19
C ASN A 243 -6.87 -15.70 1.66
N ARG A 244 -5.58 -15.92 1.91
CA ARG A 244 -5.02 -16.05 3.28
C ARG A 244 -5.15 -14.78 4.11
N LEU A 245 -5.05 -13.61 3.48
CA LEU A 245 -5.26 -12.34 4.15
C LEU A 245 -6.69 -12.24 4.70
N SER A 246 -7.69 -12.75 3.98
CA SER A 246 -9.07 -12.74 4.49
C SER A 246 -9.24 -13.65 5.73
N ASP A 247 -8.51 -14.76 5.80
CA ASP A 247 -8.46 -15.63 6.99
C ASP A 247 -7.80 -14.90 8.16
N LEU A 248 -6.65 -14.27 7.93
CA LEU A 248 -5.94 -13.48 8.94
C LEU A 248 -6.82 -12.34 9.48
N LEU A 249 -7.47 -11.57 8.61
CA LEU A 249 -8.34 -10.47 9.02
C LEU A 249 -9.54 -10.95 9.85
N PHE A 250 -10.04 -12.17 9.61
CA PHE A 250 -11.05 -12.79 10.46
C PHE A 250 -10.51 -13.15 11.85
N ILE A 251 -9.30 -13.72 11.92
CA ILE A 251 -8.67 -14.06 13.19
C ILE A 251 -8.39 -12.78 13.99
N LEU A 252 -7.80 -11.77 13.35
CA LEU A 252 -7.50 -10.49 13.99
C LEU A 252 -8.76 -9.72 14.43
N SER A 253 -9.89 -9.84 13.72
CA SER A 253 -11.13 -9.21 14.16
C SER A 253 -11.63 -9.79 15.49
N ARG A 254 -11.39 -11.09 15.72
CA ARG A 254 -11.72 -11.76 16.98
C ARG A 254 -10.75 -11.39 18.10
N VAL A 255 -9.46 -11.29 17.81
CA VAL A 255 -8.46 -10.76 18.76
C VAL A 255 -8.80 -9.35 19.20
N ALA A 256 -9.33 -8.52 18.29
CA ALA A 256 -9.81 -7.18 18.59
C ALA A 256 -11.13 -7.13 19.40
N ASN A 257 -11.74 -8.27 19.70
CA ASN A 257 -12.96 -8.41 20.50
C ASN A 257 -12.68 -9.18 21.81
N PRO A 258 -12.05 -8.56 22.83
CA PRO A 258 -11.65 -9.25 24.06
C PRO A 258 -12.83 -9.78 24.89
N ASP A 259 -14.00 -9.15 24.77
CA ASP A 259 -15.23 -9.58 25.45
C ASP A 259 -15.96 -10.73 24.72
N GLY A 260 -15.38 -11.21 23.62
CA GLY A 260 -15.91 -12.28 22.79
C GLY A 260 -16.82 -11.81 21.66
N ASP A 261 -17.24 -12.78 20.84
CA ASP A 261 -18.03 -12.55 19.63
C ASP A 261 -19.51 -12.95 19.83
N VAL A 262 -20.41 -12.21 19.18
CA VAL A 262 -21.83 -12.57 19.15
C VAL A 262 -22.05 -13.68 18.13
N LYS A 263 -22.48 -14.85 18.59
CA LYS A 263 -22.77 -15.99 17.72
C LYS A 263 -24.08 -15.81 16.96
N TRP A 264 -24.08 -16.21 15.69
CA TRP A 264 -25.28 -16.31 14.89
C TRP A 264 -26.18 -17.45 15.40
N VAL A 265 -27.49 -17.16 15.48
CA VAL A 265 -28.54 -18.12 15.85
C VAL A 265 -29.40 -18.40 14.61
N PRO A 266 -29.27 -19.57 13.97
CA PRO A 266 -30.05 -19.90 12.77
C PRO A 266 -31.55 -19.84 13.05
N GLY A 267 -32.27 -18.96 12.35
CA GLY A 267 -33.73 -18.80 12.48
C GLY A 267 -34.21 -18.22 13.82
N GLY A 268 -33.31 -17.73 14.68
CA GLY A 268 -33.66 -17.11 15.96
C GLY A 268 -34.29 -15.73 15.81
N GLY A 269 -35.19 -15.36 16.73
CA GLY A 269 -35.82 -14.03 16.76
C GLY A 269 -37.00 -13.86 15.80
N ARG A 270 -37.64 -14.95 15.37
CA ARG A 270 -39.04 -14.92 14.92
C ARG A 270 -39.98 -14.93 16.11
#